data_AF-A0A7C2SQ01-F1
#
_entry.id   AF-A0A7C2SQ01-F1
#
_cell.length_a   1.000
_cell.length_b   1.000
_cell.length_c   1.000
_cell.angle_alpha   90.00
_cell.angle_beta   90.00
_cell.angle_gamma   90.00
#
_symmetry.space_group_name_H-M   'P 1'
#
loop_
_entity.id
_entity.type
_entity.pdbx_description
1 polymer ?
#
loop_
_entity_poly.entity_id
_entity_poly.type
_entity_poly.pdbx_seq_one_letter_code
_entity_poly.pdbx_strand_id
1 'polypeptide(L)'
;MDEVGAEISRGWLKKKIYGPKEFTELAFSLLEWAAENNPRRIVVGRITRDYNPERKYLGKLGFIQICEHEVFTDHEYARWQERIEIVPIKICIPCLTESGDLRNVREIIRELKELNEYRMGICVRILKKLSRHELYVKLFDRYFHIRTDRIVSENENMYCWFPVRDDTGKIDIASEFREVDRKEILATCL
;
A
#
# COMPACT_ATOMS: atom_id res chain seq x y z
N MET A 1 -14.00 26.98 27.61
CA MET A 1 -12.81 26.75 26.73
C MET A 1 -12.31 25.39 27.15
N ASP A 2 -12.82 24.37 26.46
CA ASP A 2 -13.23 23.13 27.11
C ASP A 2 -12.06 22.17 27.29
N GLU A 3 -11.92 21.64 28.50
CA GLU A 3 -10.92 20.64 28.88
C GLU A 3 -10.96 19.40 27.97
N VAL A 4 -12.13 19.09 27.41
CA VAL A 4 -12.33 18.02 26.41
C VAL A 4 -11.54 18.27 25.13
N GLY A 5 -11.48 19.53 24.64
CA GLY A 5 -10.69 19.88 23.47
C GLY A 5 -9.17 19.81 23.73
N ALA A 6 -8.76 20.09 24.96
CA ALA A 6 -7.37 19.98 25.40
C ALA A 6 -6.93 18.51 25.61
N GLU A 7 -7.85 17.63 26.02
CA GLU A 7 -7.58 16.20 26.23
C GLU A 7 -7.54 15.43 24.91
N ILE A 8 -8.46 15.74 23.98
CA ILE A 8 -8.43 15.21 22.61
C ILE A 8 -7.12 15.64 21.94
N SER A 9 -6.75 16.92 21.98
CA SER A 9 -5.49 17.39 21.39
C SER A 9 -4.23 16.76 22.03
N ARG A 10 -4.24 16.45 23.34
CA ARG A 10 -3.15 15.72 24.02
C ARG A 10 -3.09 14.23 23.66
N GLY A 11 -4.23 13.56 23.46
CA GLY A 11 -4.29 12.17 22.97
C GLY A 11 -3.80 12.03 21.52
N TRP A 12 -4.05 13.05 20.70
CA TRP A 12 -3.62 13.11 19.30
C TRP A 12 -2.11 13.24 19.09
N LEU A 13 -1.38 13.74 20.09
CA LEU A 13 0.09 13.87 20.07
C LEU A 13 0.82 12.54 20.37
N LYS A 14 0.12 11.51 20.89
CA LYS A 14 0.72 10.22 21.26
C LYS A 14 0.54 9.11 20.22
N LYS A 15 -0.18 9.37 19.13
CA LYS A 15 -0.50 8.35 18.13
C LYS A 15 0.66 8.10 17.18
N LYS A 16 0.84 6.83 16.81
CA LYS A 16 1.89 6.43 15.88
C LYS A 16 1.63 7.03 14.50
N ILE A 17 2.59 7.82 14.03
CA ILE A 17 2.61 8.33 12.67
C ILE A 17 3.23 7.27 11.77
N TYR A 18 2.58 6.99 10.65
CA TYR A 18 3.08 6.09 9.61
C TYR A 18 3.74 6.91 8.51
N GLY A 19 5.06 6.80 8.41
CA GLY A 19 5.85 7.31 7.32
C GLY A 19 6.29 6.21 6.34
N PRO A 20 7.20 6.54 5.40
CA PRO A 20 7.71 5.59 4.41
C PRO A 20 8.29 4.31 5.03
N LYS A 21 8.94 4.42 6.19
CA LYS A 21 9.55 3.28 6.89
C LYS A 21 8.49 2.33 7.44
N GLU A 22 7.50 2.86 8.18
CA GLU A 22 6.44 2.05 8.79
C GLU A 22 5.59 1.35 7.72
N PHE A 23 5.29 2.03 6.61
CA PHE A 23 4.59 1.41 5.48
C PHE A 23 5.45 0.36 4.77
N THR A 24 6.77 0.58 4.66
CA THR A 24 7.69 -0.43 4.11
C THR A 24 7.67 -1.71 4.95
N GLU A 25 7.80 -1.58 6.27
CA GLU A 25 7.75 -2.71 7.21
C GLU A 25 6.41 -3.45 7.13
N LEU A 26 5.30 -2.70 7.12
CA LEU A 26 3.95 -3.26 6.99
C LEU A 26 3.78 -4.01 5.67
N ALA A 27 4.19 -3.42 4.54
CA ALA A 27 4.03 -4.01 3.23
C ALA A 27 4.77 -5.34 3.10
N PHE A 28 6.04 -5.38 3.51
CA PHE A 28 6.82 -6.63 3.45
C PHE A 28 6.32 -7.68 4.43
N SER A 29 5.91 -7.29 5.65
CA SER A 29 5.32 -8.23 6.60
C SER A 29 4.05 -8.89 6.05
N LEU A 30 3.16 -8.10 5.42
CA LEU A 30 1.93 -8.63 4.82
C LEU A 30 2.20 -9.49 3.59
N LEU A 31 3.18 -9.11 2.74
CA LEU A 31 3.60 -9.90 1.59
C LEU A 31 4.19 -11.26 2.01
N GLU A 32 5.08 -11.27 3.01
CA GLU A 32 5.68 -12.50 3.55
C GLU A 32 4.61 -13.40 4.15
N TRP A 33 3.72 -12.86 4.99
CA TRP A 33 2.59 -13.62 5.54
C TRP A 33 1.70 -14.20 4.43
N ALA A 34 1.34 -13.40 3.42
CA ALA A 34 0.48 -13.87 2.34
C ALA A 34 1.17 -14.93 1.47
N ALA A 35 2.48 -14.82 1.23
CA ALA A 35 3.23 -15.84 0.48
C ALA A 35 3.31 -17.19 1.21
N GLU A 36 3.05 -17.21 2.51
CA GLU A 36 2.94 -18.42 3.33
C GLU A 36 1.52 -18.94 3.47
N ASN A 37 0.56 -18.04 3.67
CA ASN A 37 -0.78 -18.39 4.15
C ASN A 37 -1.87 -18.21 3.10
N ASN A 38 -1.74 -17.21 2.20
CA ASN A 38 -2.70 -16.96 1.14
C ASN A 38 -2.07 -16.24 -0.07
N PRO A 39 -1.35 -16.97 -0.95
CA PRO A 39 -0.64 -16.36 -2.07
C PRO A 39 -1.56 -15.66 -3.09
N ARG A 40 -2.85 -16.01 -3.12
CA ARG A 40 -3.85 -15.39 -4.01
C ARG A 40 -4.14 -13.94 -3.68
N ARG A 41 -3.71 -13.46 -2.51
CA ARG A 41 -3.78 -12.03 -2.16
C ARG A 41 -2.63 -11.22 -2.77
N ILE A 42 -1.60 -11.89 -3.32
CA ILE A 42 -0.45 -11.25 -3.94
C ILE A 42 -0.64 -11.21 -5.45
N VAL A 43 -0.43 -10.04 -6.04
CA VAL A 43 -0.39 -9.88 -7.49
C VAL A 43 1.00 -9.44 -7.90
N VAL A 44 1.53 -10.13 -8.90
CA VAL A 44 2.83 -9.85 -9.50
C VAL A 44 2.60 -9.29 -10.90
N GLY A 45 2.74 -7.98 -11.03
CA GLY A 45 2.73 -7.29 -12.31
C GLY A 45 4.03 -7.52 -13.06
N ARG A 46 3.93 -7.86 -14.35
CA ARG A 46 5.06 -8.27 -15.19
C ARG A 46 5.22 -7.35 -16.40
N ILE A 47 6.47 -7.04 -16.72
CA ILE A 47 6.86 -6.38 -17.95
C ILE A 47 7.50 -7.44 -18.85
N THR A 48 6.83 -7.77 -19.95
CA THR A 48 7.22 -8.83 -20.91
C THR A 48 7.86 -8.27 -22.19
N ARG A 49 8.13 -6.96 -22.25
CA ARG A 49 8.67 -6.29 -23.45
C ARG A 49 10.13 -6.61 -23.77
N ASP A 50 10.86 -7.24 -22.84
CA ASP A 50 12.28 -7.60 -23.01
C ASP A 50 12.46 -9.13 -22.96
N TYR A 51 12.17 -9.85 -24.04
CA TYR A 51 12.73 -11.19 -24.20
C TYR A 51 14.25 -11.05 -24.37
N ASN A 52 15.02 -11.39 -23.34
CA ASN A 52 16.48 -11.47 -23.42
C ASN A 52 16.88 -12.96 -23.50
N PRO A 53 17.23 -13.47 -24.69
CA PRO A 53 17.57 -14.88 -24.88
C PRO A 53 18.79 -15.34 -24.06
N GLU A 54 19.66 -14.43 -23.62
CA GLU A 54 20.85 -14.76 -22.82
C GLU A 54 20.53 -14.92 -21.32
N ARG A 55 19.40 -14.38 -20.85
CA ARG A 55 19.08 -14.30 -19.40
C ARG A 55 18.05 -15.31 -18.90
N LYS A 56 17.53 -16.23 -19.75
CA LYS A 56 16.66 -17.36 -19.32
C LYS A 56 15.37 -16.97 -18.56
N TYR A 57 14.93 -15.71 -18.63
CA TYR A 57 13.69 -15.29 -17.96
C TYR A 57 12.83 -14.46 -18.91
N LEU A 58 11.54 -14.79 -19.00
CA LEU A 58 10.59 -14.23 -19.99
C LEU A 58 9.90 -12.93 -19.52
N GLY A 59 10.15 -12.48 -18.29
CA GLY A 59 9.51 -11.29 -17.76
C GLY A 59 10.17 -10.75 -16.50
N LYS A 60 10.15 -9.44 -16.34
CA LYS A 60 10.70 -8.73 -15.17
C LYS A 60 9.57 -8.15 -14.33
N LEU A 61 9.82 -8.01 -13.03
CA LEU A 61 8.88 -7.42 -12.08
C LEU A 61 8.59 -5.96 -12.47
N GLY A 62 7.33 -5.70 -12.81
CA GLY A 62 6.81 -4.34 -12.99
C GLY A 62 6.27 -3.77 -11.68
N PHE A 63 5.59 -4.60 -10.89
CA PHE A 63 5.15 -4.27 -9.53
C PHE A 63 4.82 -5.54 -8.76
N ILE A 64 4.81 -5.47 -7.44
CA ILE A 64 4.18 -6.46 -6.57
C ILE A 64 3.19 -5.72 -5.67
N GLN A 65 2.02 -6.31 -5.43
CA GLN A 65 1.04 -5.74 -4.53
C GLN A 65 0.39 -6.80 -3.66
N ILE A 66 0.01 -6.38 -2.46
CA ILE A 66 -0.80 -7.15 -1.52
C ILE A 66 -2.20 -6.55 -1.46
N CYS A 67 -3.22 -7.39 -1.63
CA CYS A 67 -4.63 -7.03 -1.71
C CYS A 67 -5.41 -7.49 -0.46
N GLU A 68 -6.50 -6.80 -0.11
CA GLU A 68 -7.38 -7.17 1.01
C GLU A 68 -8.00 -8.54 0.80
N HIS A 69 -8.42 -8.83 -0.44
CA HIS A 69 -9.07 -10.06 -0.81
C HIS A 69 -8.23 -10.86 -1.82
N GLU A 70 -8.59 -12.13 -1.99
CA GLU A 70 -8.02 -12.96 -3.05
C GLU A 70 -8.33 -12.36 -4.42
N VAL A 71 -7.36 -12.46 -5.33
CA VAL A 71 -7.46 -12.02 -6.71
C VAL A 71 -7.36 -13.26 -7.58
N PHE A 72 -8.37 -13.51 -8.41
CA PHE A 72 -8.42 -14.67 -9.29
C PHE A 72 -8.03 -14.32 -10.74
N THR A 73 -8.08 -13.04 -11.11
CA THR A 73 -7.72 -12.58 -12.45
C THR A 73 -6.96 -11.26 -12.42
N ASP A 74 -6.14 -11.02 -13.45
CA ASP A 74 -5.39 -9.77 -13.63
C ASP A 74 -6.30 -8.52 -13.76
N HIS A 75 -7.61 -8.67 -13.95
CA HIS A 75 -8.56 -7.55 -13.96
C HIS A 75 -9.17 -7.28 -12.58
N GLU A 76 -9.12 -8.24 -11.66
CA GLU A 76 -9.74 -8.11 -10.34
C GLU A 76 -8.93 -7.25 -9.37
N TYR A 77 -7.62 -7.16 -9.54
CA TYR A 77 -6.82 -6.27 -8.69
C TYR A 77 -7.05 -4.79 -9.01
N ALA A 78 -7.53 -4.48 -10.21
CA ALA A 78 -7.95 -3.14 -10.60
C ALA A 78 -9.31 -2.75 -10.01
N ARG A 79 -10.04 -3.69 -9.38
CA ARG A 79 -11.24 -3.36 -8.59
C ARG A 79 -10.83 -2.58 -7.34
N TRP A 80 -11.72 -1.70 -6.91
CA TRP A 80 -11.55 -0.88 -5.71
C TRP A 80 -11.53 -1.76 -4.44
N GLN A 81 -10.32 -2.07 -3.95
CA GLN A 81 -10.08 -2.77 -2.68
C GLN A 81 -8.86 -2.16 -1.96
N GLU A 82 -8.74 -2.40 -0.65
CA GLU A 82 -7.57 -1.98 0.13
C GLU A 82 -6.33 -2.74 -0.38
N ARG A 83 -5.23 -2.04 -0.63
CA ARG A 83 -3.99 -2.66 -1.15
C ARG A 83 -2.75 -1.80 -0.91
N ILE A 84 -1.59 -2.44 -0.93
CA ILE A 84 -0.28 -1.77 -0.97
C ILE A 84 0.47 -2.28 -2.21
N GLU A 85 0.94 -1.37 -3.06
CA GLU A 85 1.75 -1.68 -4.25
C GLU A 85 3.17 -1.19 -4.04
N ILE A 86 4.13 -2.02 -4.42
CA ILE A 86 5.55 -1.71 -4.48
C ILE A 86 6.01 -1.87 -5.93
N VAL A 87 6.60 -0.80 -6.47
CA VAL A 87 7.14 -0.76 -7.82
C VAL A 87 8.66 -0.57 -7.73
N PRO A 88 9.47 -1.55 -8.16
CA PRO A 88 10.92 -1.37 -8.19
C PRO A 88 11.30 -0.24 -9.13
N ILE A 89 12.31 0.58 -8.76
CA ILE A 89 12.83 1.61 -9.66
C ILE A 89 13.60 0.97 -10.81
N LYS A 90 14.44 -0.01 -10.49
CA LYS A 90 15.20 -0.78 -11.47
C LYS A 90 14.40 -2.01 -11.88
N ILE A 91 14.07 -2.10 -13.16
CA ILE A 91 13.40 -3.27 -13.73
C ILE A 91 14.45 -4.36 -13.97
N CYS A 92 14.80 -5.09 -12.92
CA CYS A 92 15.85 -6.12 -12.96
C CYS A 92 15.50 -7.45 -12.31
N ILE A 93 14.45 -7.53 -11.48
CA ILE A 93 14.03 -8.77 -10.82
C ILE A 93 13.28 -9.65 -11.82
N PRO A 94 13.77 -10.85 -12.16
CA PRO A 94 13.02 -11.80 -12.97
C PRO A 94 11.80 -12.30 -12.20
N CYS A 95 10.63 -12.34 -12.85
CA CYS A 95 9.39 -12.81 -12.21
C CYS A 95 8.79 -14.05 -12.88
N LEU A 96 9.25 -14.41 -14.08
CA LEU A 96 8.80 -15.61 -14.78
C LEU A 96 9.94 -16.61 -14.94
N THR A 97 9.63 -17.90 -14.90
CA THR A 97 10.54 -19.00 -15.25
C THR A 97 10.84 -19.02 -16.76
N GLU A 98 11.76 -19.90 -17.19
CA GLU A 98 11.99 -20.19 -18.61
C GLU A 98 10.73 -20.69 -19.33
N SER A 99 9.84 -21.41 -18.62
CA SER A 99 8.56 -21.91 -19.15
C SER A 99 7.45 -20.85 -19.20
N GLY A 100 7.69 -19.66 -18.64
CA GLY A 100 6.72 -18.56 -18.59
C GLY A 100 5.79 -18.59 -17.37
N ASP A 101 6.02 -19.52 -16.45
CA ASP A 101 5.29 -19.61 -15.18
C ASP A 101 5.79 -18.55 -14.20
N LEU A 102 4.95 -18.15 -13.25
CA LEU A 102 5.36 -17.24 -12.18
C LEU A 102 6.43 -17.90 -11.29
N ARG A 103 7.55 -17.21 -11.07
CA ARG A 103 8.59 -17.63 -10.11
C ARG A 103 8.03 -17.67 -8.69
N ASN A 104 8.75 -18.35 -7.79
CA ASN A 104 8.43 -18.36 -6.38
C ASN A 104 8.36 -16.92 -5.82
N VAL A 105 7.17 -16.53 -5.37
CA VAL A 105 6.89 -15.18 -4.87
C VAL A 105 7.77 -14.80 -3.68
N ARG A 106 8.17 -15.76 -2.83
CA ARG A 106 9.06 -15.49 -1.69
C ARG A 106 10.46 -15.03 -2.15
N GLU A 107 10.96 -15.60 -3.24
CA GLU A 107 12.24 -15.18 -3.83
C GLU A 107 12.14 -13.77 -4.40
N ILE A 108 11.04 -13.47 -5.11
CA ILE A 108 10.77 -12.13 -5.66
C ILE A 108 10.71 -11.09 -4.54
N ILE A 109 10.00 -11.39 -3.44
CA ILE A 109 9.90 -10.49 -2.27
C ILE A 109 11.28 -10.25 -1.67
N ARG A 110 12.09 -11.30 -1.47
CA ARG A 110 13.44 -11.19 -0.93
C ARG A 110 14.33 -10.31 -1.81
N GLU A 111 14.37 -10.57 -3.12
CA GLU A 111 15.15 -9.78 -4.08
C GLU A 111 14.70 -8.30 -4.09
N LEU A 112 13.39 -8.04 -3.96
CA LEU A 112 12.86 -6.68 -3.86
C LEU A 112 13.27 -5.97 -2.56
N LYS A 113 13.32 -6.68 -1.43
CA LYS A 113 13.86 -6.14 -0.16
C LYS A 113 15.34 -5.81 -0.29
N GLU A 114 16.11 -6.69 -0.93
CA GLU A 114 17.55 -6.50 -1.16
C GLU A 114 17.86 -5.32 -2.08
N LEU A 115 17.02 -5.04 -3.09
CA LEU A 115 17.18 -3.85 -3.94
C LEU A 115 17.07 -2.55 -3.16
N ASN A 116 16.18 -2.49 -2.16
CA ASN A 116 15.90 -1.32 -1.31
C ASN A 116 15.67 0.02 -2.06
N GLU A 117 15.32 -0.03 -3.35
CA GLU A 117 15.05 1.13 -4.21
C GLU A 117 13.71 0.92 -4.93
N TYR A 118 12.65 1.55 -4.43
CA TYR A 118 11.31 1.41 -4.97
C TYR A 118 10.42 2.62 -4.66
N ARG A 119 9.33 2.74 -5.41
CA ARG A 119 8.21 3.59 -5.05
C ARG A 119 7.07 2.74 -4.50
N MET A 120 6.28 3.31 -3.61
CA MET A 120 5.18 2.64 -2.94
C MET A 120 3.96 3.55 -2.89
N GLY A 121 2.80 2.96 -3.11
CA GLY A 121 1.52 3.60 -2.85
C GLY A 121 0.53 2.64 -2.23
N ILE A 122 -0.49 3.21 -1.60
CA ILE A 122 -1.50 2.49 -0.87
C ILE A 122 -2.88 2.92 -1.35
N CYS A 123 -3.78 1.96 -1.51
CA CYS A 123 -5.20 2.21 -1.70
C CYS A 123 -5.91 1.93 -0.38
N VAL A 124 -6.59 2.93 0.14
CA VAL A 124 -7.32 2.86 1.42
C VAL A 124 -8.81 2.99 1.17
N ARG A 125 -9.62 2.39 2.04
CA ARG A 125 -11.08 2.58 2.03
C ARG A 125 -11.45 3.78 2.88
N ILE A 126 -12.19 4.73 2.32
CA ILE A 126 -12.68 5.91 3.05
C ILE A 126 -13.82 5.45 3.95
N LEU A 127 -13.65 5.63 5.26
CA LEU A 127 -14.69 5.34 6.25
C LEU A 127 -15.54 6.57 6.55
N LYS A 128 -14.90 7.73 6.66
CA LYS A 128 -15.56 9.01 6.92
C LYS A 128 -14.75 10.16 6.35
N LYS A 129 -15.44 11.16 5.82
CA LYS A 129 -14.84 12.41 5.34
C LYS A 129 -15.07 13.52 6.37
N LEU A 130 -14.00 14.05 6.96
CA LEU A 130 -14.07 15.20 7.87
C LEU A 130 -14.03 16.51 7.08
N SER A 131 -13.20 16.55 6.05
CA SER A 131 -13.16 17.62 5.06
C SER A 131 -12.65 17.09 3.71
N ARG A 132 -12.48 17.96 2.72
CA ARG A 132 -11.85 17.57 1.44
C ARG A 132 -10.36 17.20 1.55
N HIS A 133 -9.73 17.46 2.69
CA HIS A 133 -8.31 17.26 2.99
C HIS A 133 -8.07 16.35 4.21
N GLU A 134 -9.13 15.87 4.85
CA GLU A 134 -9.05 15.18 6.13
C GLU A 134 -10.06 14.03 6.19
N LEU A 135 -9.57 12.82 6.46
CA LEU A 135 -10.33 11.57 6.30
C LEU A 135 -10.04 10.60 7.44
N TYR A 136 -11.04 9.81 7.80
CA TYR A 136 -10.81 8.51 8.42
C TYR A 136 -10.87 7.42 7.37
N VAL A 137 -9.86 6.55 7.36
CA VAL A 137 -9.74 5.47 6.39
C VAL A 137 -9.38 4.15 7.05
N LYS A 138 -9.51 3.08 6.28
CA LYS A 138 -9.07 1.74 6.63
C LYS A 138 -8.07 1.21 5.61
N LEU A 139 -7.08 0.48 6.11
CA LEU A 139 -6.14 -0.31 5.32
C LEU A 139 -5.88 -1.63 6.06
N PHE A 140 -6.43 -2.73 5.53
CA PHE A 140 -6.45 -4.05 6.14
C PHE A 140 -7.10 -4.06 7.54
N ASP A 141 -6.38 -4.48 8.57
CA ASP A 141 -6.87 -4.50 9.94
C ASP A 141 -6.65 -3.17 10.68
N ARG A 142 -6.11 -2.15 9.99
CA ARG A 142 -5.69 -0.87 10.58
C ARG A 142 -6.56 0.29 10.14
N TYR A 143 -6.61 1.29 11.01
CA TYR A 143 -7.41 2.49 10.85
C TYR A 143 -6.52 3.71 10.93
N PHE A 144 -6.74 4.67 10.04
CA PHE A 144 -5.91 5.86 9.95
C PHE A 144 -6.76 7.12 9.88
N HIS A 145 -6.26 8.15 10.55
CA HIS A 145 -6.58 9.53 10.25
C HIS A 145 -5.57 10.07 9.25
N ILE A 146 -6.05 10.58 8.10
CA ILE A 146 -5.21 11.16 7.06
C ILE A 146 -5.46 12.66 7.00
N ARG A 147 -4.37 13.43 7.00
CA ARG A 147 -4.36 14.83 6.55
C ARG A 147 -3.53 14.92 5.27
N THR A 148 -4.08 15.55 4.24
CA THR A 148 -3.43 15.61 2.91
C THR A 148 -3.69 16.95 2.21
N ASP A 149 -2.69 17.48 1.51
CA ASP A 149 -2.85 18.70 0.70
C ASP A 149 -3.63 18.45 -0.60
N ARG A 150 -3.86 17.18 -0.95
CA ARG A 150 -4.66 16.79 -2.13
C ARG A 150 -6.14 16.96 -1.84
N ILE A 151 -6.90 17.46 -2.81
CA ILE A 151 -8.36 17.42 -2.74
C ILE A 151 -8.80 15.99 -3.02
N VAL A 152 -9.43 15.35 -2.04
CA VAL A 152 -10.04 14.02 -2.22
C VAL A 152 -11.48 14.21 -2.65
N SER A 153 -11.81 13.72 -3.84
CA SER A 153 -13.14 13.84 -4.46
C SER A 153 -14.06 12.68 -4.07
N GLU A 154 -13.46 11.57 -3.69
CA GLU A 154 -14.09 10.31 -3.38
C GLU A 154 -14.96 10.43 -2.13
N ASN A 155 -16.04 9.64 -2.15
CA ASN A 155 -17.05 9.60 -1.10
C ASN A 155 -16.76 8.49 -0.09
N GLU A 156 -17.53 8.45 0.99
CA GLU A 156 -17.48 7.36 1.96
C GLU A 156 -17.73 6.01 1.30
N ASN A 157 -17.06 4.97 1.82
CA ASN A 157 -16.99 3.61 1.28
C ASN A 157 -16.36 3.49 -0.12
N MET A 158 -15.89 4.58 -0.72
CA MET A 158 -15.01 4.53 -1.88
C MET A 158 -13.57 4.32 -1.44
N TYR A 159 -12.70 4.06 -2.42
CA TYR A 159 -11.29 3.81 -2.19
C TYR A 159 -10.47 4.92 -2.83
N CYS A 160 -9.38 5.31 -2.19
CA CYS A 160 -8.52 6.39 -2.67
C CYS A 160 -7.05 5.99 -2.60
N TRP A 161 -6.27 6.46 -3.57
CA TRP A 161 -4.85 6.13 -3.72
C TRP A 161 -3.94 7.23 -3.16
N PHE A 162 -2.97 6.82 -2.35
CA PHE A 162 -1.98 7.71 -1.76
C PHE A 162 -0.56 7.20 -2.00
N PRO A 163 0.36 8.02 -2.51
CA PRO A 163 1.79 7.68 -2.52
C PRO A 163 2.35 7.80 -1.10
N VAL A 164 3.23 6.86 -0.71
CA VAL A 164 3.82 6.80 0.64
C VAL A 164 5.35 6.67 0.63
N ARG A 165 5.95 6.32 -0.50
CA ARG A 165 7.41 6.32 -0.71
C ARG A 165 7.70 6.56 -2.18
N ASP A 166 8.64 7.46 -2.48
CA ASP A 166 9.13 7.66 -3.85
C ASP A 166 10.63 7.92 -3.86
N ASP A 167 11.40 6.84 -4.01
CA ASP A 167 12.86 6.93 -4.06
C ASP A 167 13.37 7.54 -5.39
N THR A 168 12.49 7.94 -6.33
CA THR A 168 12.88 8.67 -7.54
C THR A 168 12.97 10.19 -7.34
N GLY A 169 12.49 10.70 -6.21
CA GLY A 169 12.43 12.13 -5.90
C GLY A 169 11.44 12.92 -6.77
N LYS A 170 10.45 12.25 -7.40
CA LYS A 170 9.47 12.88 -8.29
C LYS A 170 8.17 13.28 -7.59
N ILE A 171 7.90 12.71 -6.42
CA ILE A 171 6.68 12.92 -5.65
C ILE A 171 7.06 13.42 -4.26
N ASP A 172 6.71 14.67 -3.95
CA ASP A 172 6.66 15.14 -2.57
C ASP A 172 5.46 14.52 -1.86
N ILE A 173 5.72 13.83 -0.75
CA ILE A 173 4.70 13.13 0.02
C ILE A 173 4.07 14.12 1.01
N ALA A 174 2.92 14.68 0.63
CA ALA A 174 2.19 15.67 1.42
C ALA A 174 1.12 15.08 2.37
N SER A 175 1.05 13.76 2.53
CA SER A 175 0.00 13.11 3.33
C SER A 175 0.56 12.54 4.62
N GLU A 176 -0.04 12.91 5.75
CA GLU A 176 0.29 12.40 7.07
C GLU A 176 -0.72 11.32 7.47
N PHE A 177 -0.23 10.12 7.79
CA PHE A 177 -1.05 9.01 8.25
C PHE A 177 -0.84 8.82 9.75
N ARG A 178 -1.90 8.98 10.54
CA ARG A 178 -1.86 8.68 11.98
C ARG A 178 -2.72 7.48 12.27
N GLU A 179 -2.15 6.44 12.87
CA GLU A 179 -2.92 5.27 13.30
C GLU A 179 -3.88 5.69 14.43
N VAL A 180 -5.14 5.28 14.32
CA VAL A 180 -6.22 5.61 15.26
C VAL A 180 -6.97 4.35 15.67
N ASP A 181 -7.62 4.38 16.82
CA ASP A 181 -8.49 3.29 17.22
C ASP A 181 -9.83 3.36 16.49
N ARG A 182 -10.41 2.20 16.15
CA ARG A 182 -11.75 2.13 15.54
C ARG A 182 -12.80 2.87 16.36
N LYS A 183 -12.69 2.87 17.69
CA LYS A 183 -13.62 3.56 18.60
C LYS A 183 -13.60 5.07 18.39
N GLU A 184 -12.45 5.64 18.04
CA GLU A 184 -12.31 7.09 17.83
C GLU A 184 -13.02 7.51 16.56
N ILE A 185 -12.94 6.69 15.50
CA ILE A 185 -13.70 6.92 14.27
C ILE A 185 -15.20 6.95 14.59
N LEU A 186 -15.68 5.94 15.32
CA LEU A 186 -17.10 5.85 15.71
C LEU A 186 -17.54 7.03 16.59
N ALA A 187 -16.70 7.51 17.50
CA ALA A 187 -16.99 8.65 18.35
C ALA A 187 -17.16 9.96 17.55
N THR A 188 -16.50 10.09 16.40
CA THR A 188 -16.71 11.23 15.51
C THR A 188 -17.95 11.09 14.62
N CYS A 189 -18.57 9.91 14.54
CA CYS A 189 -19.78 9.65 13.76
C CYS A 189 -21.10 10.00 14.49
N LEU A 190 -21.00 10.52 15.72
CA LEU A 190 -22.09 11.10 16.50
C LEU A 190 -22.11 12.63 16.31
#